data_AF-A0A7V6R5R9-F1
#
_entry.id   AF-A0A7V6R5R9-F1
#
_cell.length_a   1.000
_cell.length_b   1.000
_cell.length_c   1.000
_cell.angle_alpha   90.00
_cell.angle_beta   90.00
_cell.angle_gamma   90.00
#
_symmetry.space_group_name_H-M   'P 1'
#
loop_
_entity.id
_entity.type
_entity.pdbx_description
1 polymer ?
#
loop_
_entity_poly.entity_id
_entity_poly.type
_entity_poly.pdbx_seq_one_letter_code
_entity_poly.pdbx_strand_id
1 'polypeptide(L)'
;MLMVVFCMFFLIMYRYAMITELNYEIVEAESDYNKIKDNNARLMVEIEKETDLRKIKEIAEEKLNMKKPDKFQTVYISVPKNDFTVVADAYKETGDKENTNILTALLEKAGKFAQLLY
;
A
#
# COMPACT_ATOMS: atom_id res chain seq x y z
N MET A 1 0.71 51.47 29.46
CA MET A 1 1.69 50.67 28.69
C MET A 1 1.82 49.24 29.20
N LEU A 2 2.18 49.00 30.47
CA LEU A 2 2.38 47.65 31.03
C LEU A 2 1.18 46.70 30.88
N MET A 3 -0.05 47.17 31.13
CA MET A 3 -1.25 46.36 30.99
C MET A 3 -1.51 45.91 29.54
N VAL A 4 -1.22 46.77 28.56
CA VAL A 4 -1.41 46.46 27.13
C VAL A 4 -0.42 45.40 26.68
N VAL A 5 0.84 45.52 27.11
CA VAL A 5 1.88 44.52 26.83
C VAL A 5 1.54 43.17 27.47
N PHE A 6 1.02 43.17 28.71
CA PHE A 6 0.58 41.95 29.38
C PHE A 6 -0.58 41.26 28.65
N CYS A 7 -1.60 42.02 28.22
CA CYS A 7 -2.70 41.47 27.42
C CYS A 7 -2.23 40.87 26.09
N MET A 8 -1.24 41.47 25.44
CA MET A 8 -0.68 40.97 24.19
C MET A 8 0.00 39.60 24.36
N PHE A 9 0.74 39.39 25.45
CA PHE A 9 1.32 38.08 25.77
C PHE A 9 0.27 37.01 26.06
N PHE A 10 -0.81 37.38 26.76
CA PHE A 10 -1.90 36.45 27.06
C PHE A 10 -2.63 36.00 25.78
N LEU A 11 -2.84 36.91 24.83
CA LEU A 11 -3.42 36.59 23.52
C LEU A 11 -2.54 35.61 22.73
N ILE A 12 -1.22 35.80 22.75
CA ILE A 12 -0.28 34.91 22.08
C ILE A 12 -0.34 33.51 22.73
N MET A 13 -0.30 33.45 24.06
CA MET A 13 -0.40 32.18 24.80
C MET A 13 -1.73 31.46 24.52
N TYR A 14 -2.85 32.18 24.47
CA TYR A 14 -4.15 31.61 24.12
C TYR A 14 -4.17 31.00 22.71
N ARG A 15 -3.56 31.68 21.72
CA ARG A 15 -3.41 31.13 20.36
C ARG A 15 -2.57 29.85 20.37
N TYR A 16 -1.46 29.82 21.10
CA TYR A 16 -0.63 28.62 21.22
C TYR A 16 -1.35 27.47 21.91
N ALA A 17 -2.16 27.75 22.93
CA ALA A 17 -2.98 26.74 23.60
C ALA A 17 -3.99 26.12 22.62
N MET A 18 -4.71 26.95 21.85
CA MET A 18 -5.64 26.50 20.82
C MET A 18 -4.97 25.65 19.74
N ILE A 19 -3.79 26.06 19.26
CA ILE A 19 -3.02 25.28 18.27
C ILE A 19 -2.62 23.91 18.84
N THR A 20 -2.20 23.88 20.10
CA THR A 20 -1.82 22.63 20.77
C THR A 20 -3.01 21.69 20.91
N GLU A 21 -4.18 22.22 21.26
CA GLU A 21 -5.42 21.44 21.37
C GLU A 21 -5.83 20.84 20.02
N LEU A 22 -5.81 21.64 18.95
CA LEU A 22 -6.07 21.15 17.59
C LEU A 22 -5.06 20.09 17.15
N ASN A 23 -3.78 20.25 17.50
CA ASN A 23 -2.76 19.26 17.18
C ASN A 23 -3.02 17.94 17.93
N TYR A 24 -3.46 18.01 19.18
CA TYR A 24 -3.87 16.83 19.95
C TYR A 24 -5.01 16.08 19.26
N GLU A 25 -6.04 16.80 18.82
CA GLU A 25 -7.19 16.21 18.10
C GLU A 25 -6.74 15.55 16.79
N ILE A 26 -5.84 16.19 16.04
CA ILE A 26 -5.27 15.61 14.81
C ILE A 26 -4.50 14.32 15.11
N VAL A 27 -3.63 14.33 16.12
CA VAL A 27 -2.83 13.16 16.51
C VAL A 27 -3.71 12.00 16.98
N GLU A 28 -4.78 12.30 17.73
CA GLU A 28 -5.76 11.30 18.17
C GLU A 28 -6.48 10.68 16.97
N ALA A 29 -7.00 11.52 16.06
CA ALA A 29 -7.67 11.05 14.85
C ALA A 29 -6.74 10.23 13.94
N GLU A 30 -5.48 10.64 13.80
CA GLU A 30 -4.47 9.90 13.03
C GLU A 30 -4.14 8.55 13.69
N SER A 31 -4.03 8.52 15.01
CA SER A 31 -3.82 7.28 15.78
C SER A 31 -4.96 6.29 15.56
N ASP A 32 -6.20 6.76 15.64
CA ASP A 32 -7.37 5.90 15.42
C ASP A 32 -7.50 5.43 13.97
N TYR A 33 -7.22 6.31 13.01
CA TYR A 33 -7.13 5.93 11.61
C TYR A 33 -6.09 4.83 11.38
N ASN A 34 -4.88 4.99 11.94
CA ASN A 34 -3.80 4.01 11.81
C ASN A 34 -4.17 2.68 12.47
N LYS A 35 -4.81 2.68 13.65
CA LYS A 35 -5.33 1.45 14.28
C LYS A 35 -6.32 0.73 13.38
N ILE A 36 -7.26 1.44 12.77
CA ILE A 36 -8.26 0.85 11.88
C ILE A 36 -7.58 0.26 10.63
N LYS A 37 -6.64 0.99 10.04
CA LYS A 37 -5.87 0.55 8.88
C LYS A 37 -5.05 -0.72 9.18
N ASP A 38 -4.36 -0.75 10.31
CA ASP A 38 -3.56 -1.90 10.74
C ASP A 38 -4.46 -3.11 11.04
N ASN A 39 -5.62 -2.88 11.67
CA ASN A 39 -6.61 -3.93 11.89
C ASN A 39 -7.14 -4.49 10.57
N ASN A 40 -7.40 -3.64 9.57
CA ASN A 40 -7.84 -4.08 8.25
C ASN A 40 -6.77 -4.94 7.56
N ALA A 41 -5.51 -4.48 7.56
CA ALA A 41 -4.39 -5.24 6.99
C ALA A 41 -4.23 -6.61 7.70
N ARG A 42 -4.31 -6.64 9.04
CA ARG A 42 -4.27 -7.89 9.80
C ARG A 42 -5.42 -8.82 9.44
N LEU A 43 -6.63 -8.30 9.32
CA LEU A 43 -7.81 -9.08 8.93
C LEU A 43 -7.67 -9.65 7.51
N MET A 44 -7.12 -8.89 6.55
CA MET A 44 -6.85 -9.44 5.22
C MET A 44 -5.87 -10.62 5.27
N VAL A 45 -4.77 -10.50 6.02
CA VAL A 45 -3.81 -11.60 6.19
C VAL A 45 -4.46 -12.81 6.88
N GLU A 46 -5.31 -12.57 7.89
CA GLU A 46 -6.04 -13.64 8.56
C GLU A 46 -7.04 -14.33 7.62
N ILE A 47 -7.77 -13.57 6.80
CA ILE A 47 -8.66 -14.10 5.77
C ILE A 47 -7.87 -14.93 4.75
N GLU A 48 -6.73 -14.45 4.27
CA GLU A 48 -5.87 -15.21 3.36
C GLU A 48 -5.41 -16.54 3.99
N LYS A 49 -5.06 -16.52 5.28
CA LYS A 49 -4.66 -17.71 6.04
C LYS A 49 -5.83 -18.68 6.27
N GLU A 50 -7.02 -18.18 6.59
CA GLU A 50 -8.21 -18.99 6.83
C GLU A 50 -8.87 -19.49 5.53
N THR A 51 -8.68 -18.77 4.41
CA THR A 51 -9.08 -19.19 3.06
C THR A 51 -8.14 -20.26 2.49
N ASP A 52 -7.14 -20.71 3.25
CA ASP A 52 -6.36 -21.89 2.90
C ASP A 52 -7.30 -23.09 2.72
N LEU A 53 -7.45 -23.51 1.45
CA LEU A 53 -8.29 -24.62 1.03
C LEU A 53 -8.03 -25.90 1.84
N ARG A 54 -6.81 -26.06 2.39
CA ARG A 54 -6.46 -27.19 3.26
C ARG A 54 -7.22 -27.14 4.58
N LYS A 55 -7.27 -25.97 5.22
CA LYS A 55 -7.98 -25.78 6.49
C LYS A 55 -9.49 -25.88 6.32
N ILE A 56 -10.01 -25.33 5.22
CA ILE A 56 -11.43 -25.49 4.84
C ILE A 56 -11.77 -26.97 4.65
N LYS A 57 -10.91 -27.72 3.95
CA LYS A 57 -11.09 -29.16 3.74
C LYS A 57 -11.09 -29.95 5.05
N GLU A 58 -10.14 -29.69 5.94
CA GLU A 58 -10.01 -30.35 7.24
C GLU A 58 -11.26 -30.12 8.10
N ILE A 59 -11.74 -28.88 8.20
CA ILE A 59 -12.99 -28.56 8.94
C ILE A 59 -14.20 -29.25 8.30
N ALA A 60 -14.29 -29.24 6.97
CA ALA A 60 -15.39 -29.85 6.24
C ALA A 60 -15.45 -31.37 6.46
N GLU A 61 -14.32 -32.06 6.34
CA GLU A 61 -14.24 -33.52 6.47
C GLU A 61 -14.34 -33.97 7.94
N GLU A 62 -13.65 -33.30 8.87
CA GLU A 62 -13.56 -33.74 10.26
C GLU A 62 -14.72 -33.27 11.15
N LYS A 63 -15.11 -32.00 11.05
CA LYS A 63 -16.13 -31.42 11.93
C LYS A 63 -17.52 -31.50 11.35
N LEU A 64 -17.65 -31.32 10.03
CA LEU A 64 -18.94 -31.29 9.34
C LEU A 64 -19.29 -32.63 8.67
N ASN A 65 -18.40 -33.62 8.73
CA ASN A 65 -18.58 -34.94 8.11
C ASN A 65 -18.90 -34.86 6.59
N MET A 66 -18.44 -33.80 5.93
CA MET A 66 -18.61 -33.61 4.50
C MET A 66 -17.68 -34.55 3.74
N LYS A 67 -18.14 -35.04 2.59
CA LYS A 67 -17.30 -35.80 1.64
C LYS A 67 -17.10 -35.02 0.36
N LYS A 68 -15.97 -35.26 -0.29
CA LYS A 68 -15.69 -34.73 -1.62
C LYS A 68 -16.78 -35.18 -2.61
N PRO A 69 -17.39 -34.25 -3.38
CA PRO A 69 -18.41 -34.59 -4.37
C PRO A 69 -17.84 -35.42 -5.52
N ASP A 70 -18.68 -36.26 -6.12
CA ASP A 70 -18.31 -37.05 -7.31
C ASP A 70 -18.39 -36.20 -8.59
N LYS A 71 -17.79 -36.69 -9.69
CA LYS A 71 -17.66 -35.96 -10.97
C LYS A 71 -19.00 -35.46 -11.52
N PHE A 72 -20.07 -36.23 -11.34
CA PHE A 72 -21.41 -35.88 -11.81
C PHE A 72 -22.11 -34.81 -10.96
N GLN A 73 -21.58 -34.51 -9.77
CA GLN A 73 -22.11 -33.50 -8.84
C GLN A 73 -21.36 -32.16 -8.94
N THR A 74 -20.40 -32.04 -9.86
CA THR A 74 -19.56 -30.84 -10.02
C THR A 74 -20.02 -30.03 -11.23
N VAL A 75 -20.33 -28.74 -11.02
CA VAL A 75 -20.62 -27.77 -12.08
C VAL A 75 -19.51 -26.73 -12.13
N TYR A 76 -18.84 -26.61 -13.28
CA TYR A 76 -17.77 -25.63 -13.48
C TYR A 76 -18.37 -24.27 -13.88
N ILE A 77 -18.01 -23.22 -13.15
CA ILE A 77 -18.35 -21.83 -13.48
C ILE A 77 -17.09 -21.06 -13.85
N SER A 78 -17.21 -20.14 -14.81
CA SER A 78 -16.10 -19.25 -15.19
C SER A 78 -16.02 -18.10 -14.19
N VAL A 79 -14.90 -17.98 -13.48
CA VAL A 79 -14.63 -16.86 -12.59
C VAL A 79 -13.81 -15.82 -13.36
N PRO A 80 -14.26 -14.57 -13.50
CA PRO A 80 -13.48 -13.51 -14.13
C PRO A 80 -12.20 -13.27 -13.31
N LYS A 81 -11.04 -13.42 -13.94
CA LYS A 81 -9.73 -13.20 -13.32
C LYS A 81 -9.42 -11.71 -13.32
N ASN A 82 -9.91 -10.99 -12.30
CA ASN A 82 -9.63 -9.56 -12.19
C ASN A 82 -8.23 -9.26 -11.63
N ASP A 83 -7.63 -10.18 -10.85
CA ASP A 83 -6.31 -9.97 -10.27
C ASP A 83 -5.46 -11.26 -10.36
N PHE A 84 -4.54 -11.31 -11.33
CA PHE A 84 -3.49 -12.33 -11.38
C PHE A 84 -2.14 -11.65 -11.55
N THR A 85 -1.16 -12.09 -10.76
CA THR A 85 0.24 -11.71 -10.93
C THR A 85 0.81 -12.42 -12.15
N VAL A 86 1.12 -11.66 -13.20
CA VAL A 86 1.86 -12.17 -14.35
C VAL A 86 3.29 -12.45 -13.90
N VAL A 87 3.72 -13.70 -14.03
CA VAL A 87 5.10 -14.13 -13.74
C VAL A 87 6.06 -13.36 -14.66
N ALA A 88 7.13 -12.84 -14.09
CA ALA A 88 8.06 -11.85 -14.68
C ALA A 88 8.75 -12.26 -16.01
N ASP A 89 8.55 -13.47 -16.50
CA ASP A 89 9.17 -13.94 -17.75
C ASP A 89 8.67 -13.19 -18.99
N ALA A 90 7.48 -12.58 -18.94
CA ALA A 90 6.94 -11.76 -20.03
C ALA A 90 7.57 -10.35 -20.15
N TYR A 91 8.34 -9.88 -19.16
CA TYR A 91 8.92 -8.52 -19.17
C TYR A 91 10.36 -8.49 -19.74
N LYS A 92 10.96 -9.64 -20.05
CA LYS A 92 12.37 -9.71 -20.50
C LYS A 92 12.56 -9.42 -21.99
N GLU A 93 11.52 -9.48 -22.82
CA GLU A 93 11.68 -9.34 -24.28
C GLU A 93 11.45 -7.92 -24.83
N THR A 94 10.87 -7.00 -24.06
CA THR A 94 10.54 -5.64 -24.53
C THR A 94 11.49 -4.54 -24.02
N GLY A 95 12.28 -4.78 -22.97
CA GLY A 95 13.08 -3.75 -22.28
C GLY A 95 14.44 -3.38 -22.90
N ASP A 96 14.95 -4.16 -23.86
CA ASP A 96 16.34 -4.05 -24.34
C ASP A 96 16.53 -3.08 -25.54
N LYS A 97 15.44 -2.80 -26.28
CA LYS A 97 15.50 -1.97 -27.50
C LYS A 97 15.27 -0.47 -27.27
N GLU A 98 14.65 -0.09 -26.15
CA GLU A 98 14.38 1.33 -25.84
C GLU A 98 15.54 1.97 -25.05
N ASN A 99 16.14 1.23 -24.11
CA ASN A 99 17.24 1.72 -23.28
C ASN A 99 18.54 2.00 -24.06
N THR A 100 18.78 1.28 -25.16
CA THR A 100 19.95 1.49 -26.02
C THR A 100 19.91 2.88 -26.69
N ASN A 101 18.74 3.36 -27.11
CA ASN A 101 18.60 4.67 -27.74
C ASN A 101 18.74 5.84 -26.75
N ILE A 102 18.31 5.66 -25.50
CA ILE A 102 18.39 6.70 -24.46
C ILE A 102 19.82 6.83 -23.91
N LEU A 103 20.51 5.71 -23.67
CA LEU A 103 21.90 5.71 -23.19
C LEU A 103 22.87 6.25 -24.25
N THR A 104 22.66 5.92 -25.53
CA THR A 104 23.50 6.44 -26.62
C THR A 104 23.36 7.95 -26.79
N ALA A 105 22.14 8.50 -26.67
CA ALA A 105 21.90 9.95 -26.72
C ALA A 105 22.55 10.72 -25.55
N LEU A 106 22.60 10.12 -24.36
CA LEU A 106 23.27 10.70 -23.18
C LEU A 106 24.80 10.68 -23.33
N LEU A 107 25.35 9.60 -23.88
CA LEU A 107 26.79 9.45 -24.11
C LEU A 107 27.30 10.44 -25.18
N GLU A 108 26.51 10.66 -26.23
CA GLU A 108 26.80 11.68 -27.24
C GLU A 108 26.79 13.10 -26.65
N LYS A 109 25.80 13.42 -25.81
CA LYS A 109 25.74 14.71 -25.11
C LYS A 109 26.94 14.90 -24.17
N ALA A 110 27.32 13.87 -23.41
CA ALA A 110 28.47 13.92 -22.51
C ALA A 110 29.80 14.10 -23.27
N GLY A 111 29.97 13.42 -24.40
CA GLY A 111 31.15 13.57 -25.27
C GLY A 111 31.28 14.99 -25.84
N LYS A 112 30.18 15.60 -26.28
CA LYS A 112 30.16 17.01 -26.74
C LYS A 112 30.51 17.99 -25.61
N PHE A 113 30.08 17.71 -24.38
CA PHE A 113 30.47 18.52 -23.22
C PHE A 113 31.97 18.43 -22.91
N ALA A 114 32.56 17.23 -22.99
CA ALA A 114 33.99 17.04 -22.77
C ALA A 114 34.85 17.76 -23.81
N GLN A 115 34.43 17.76 -25.08
CA GLN A 115 35.10 18.49 -26.15
C GLN A 115 35.02 20.03 -25.98
N LEU A 116 34.04 20.53 -25.24
CA LEU A 116 33.91 21.96 -24.96
C LEU A 116 34.80 22.42 -23.80
N LEU A 117 35.30 21.49 -22.99
CA LEU A 117 36.15 21.73 -21.82
C LEU A 117 37.64 21.46 -22.09
N TYR A 118 38.01 21.01 -23.30
CA TYR A 118 39.38 20.81 -23.76
C TYR A 118 39.68 21.72 -24.95
#